data_AF-A0A961YIL5-F1
#
_entry.id   AF-A0A961YIL5-F1
#
_cell.length_a   1.000
_cell.length_b   1.000
_cell.length_c   1.000
_cell.angle_alpha   90.00
_cell.angle_beta   90.00
_cell.angle_gamma   90.00
#
_symmetry.space_group_name_H-M   'P 1'
#
loop_
_entity.id
_entity.type
_entity.pdbx_description
1 polymer ?
#
loop_
_entity_poly.entity_id
_entity_poly.type
_entity_poly.pdbx_seq_one_letter_code
_entity_poly.pdbx_strand_id
1 'polypeptide(L)'
;MEVFTEDDCSAHATRPILTASPATSVSYGGVPVSIQPFPLALALSVALAAPAIAEPIRIVALGDSLTAGYGLAADEAFPARLEAALRARGHDVIVVNAGVSGDTASDGAARLDWSIGPDADAVIVELG
;
A
#
# COMPACT_ATOMS: atom_id res chain seq x y z
N MET A 1 35.64 -46.99 14.97
CA MET A 1 35.04 -45.71 14.55
C MET A 1 36.15 -45.00 13.79
N GLU A 2 36.22 -45.00 12.46
CA GLU A 2 35.29 -45.26 11.35
C GLU A 2 36.05 -46.12 10.31
N VAL A 3 35.51 -47.28 9.92
CA VAL A 3 34.82 -47.55 8.65
C VAL A 3 35.71 -47.35 7.41
N PHE A 4 36.13 -48.51 6.88
CA PHE A 4 36.63 -48.91 5.56
C PHE A 4 36.31 -47.95 4.41
N THR A 5 37.28 -47.43 3.65
CA THR A 5 38.07 -48.02 2.53
C THR A 5 37.31 -48.28 1.23
N GLU A 6 38.10 -48.16 0.14
CA GLU A 6 37.87 -48.67 -1.22
C GLU A 6 37.33 -47.66 -2.25
N ASP A 7 38.18 -46.66 -2.50
CA ASP A 7 38.51 -46.23 -3.85
C ASP A 7 39.17 -47.38 -4.65
N ASP A 8 38.89 -47.34 -5.95
CA ASP A 8 39.64 -47.89 -7.08
C ASP A 8 39.42 -49.32 -7.61
N CYS A 9 39.00 -49.32 -8.88
CA CYS A 9 39.38 -50.19 -9.99
C CYS A 9 39.24 -51.73 -9.87
N SER A 10 38.39 -52.31 -10.72
CA SER A 10 38.81 -52.69 -12.08
C SER A 10 37.86 -53.74 -12.70
N ALA A 11 37.35 -53.36 -13.87
CA ALA A 11 36.99 -54.19 -15.03
C ALA A 11 36.92 -55.73 -14.90
N HIS A 12 35.75 -56.30 -15.24
CA HIS A 12 35.63 -57.24 -16.37
C HIS A 12 34.17 -57.56 -16.72
N ALA A 13 33.96 -57.91 -18.00
CA ALA A 13 32.79 -58.54 -18.63
C ALA A 13 31.78 -57.58 -19.29
N THR A 14 31.97 -57.21 -20.56
CA THR A 14 31.55 -57.93 -21.78
C THR A 14 30.08 -57.68 -22.17
N ARG A 15 29.94 -57.02 -23.34
CA ARG A 15 28.79 -56.60 -24.19
C ARG A 15 27.65 -57.66 -24.27
N PRO A 16 26.41 -57.39 -24.78
CA PRO A 16 26.09 -56.34 -25.76
C PRO A 16 24.63 -55.77 -25.78
N ILE A 17 24.42 -54.83 -26.71
CA ILE A 17 23.18 -54.46 -27.44
C ILE A 17 21.81 -54.50 -26.72
N LEU A 18 21.15 -53.35 -26.57
CA LEU A 18 19.73 -53.27 -26.94
C LEU A 18 19.23 -51.84 -27.15
N THR A 19 18.82 -51.60 -28.39
CA THR A 19 17.70 -50.78 -28.87
C THR A 19 17.58 -49.32 -28.42
N ALA A 20 17.73 -48.45 -29.41
CA ALA A 20 17.09 -47.14 -29.42
C ALA A 20 15.57 -47.28 -29.16
N SER A 21 15.06 -46.54 -28.18
CA SER A 21 13.63 -46.27 -28.06
C SER A 21 13.30 -45.00 -28.85
N PRO A 22 12.21 -44.98 -29.64
CA PRO A 22 11.83 -43.79 -30.40
C PRO A 22 11.36 -42.69 -29.45
N ALA A 23 11.80 -41.47 -29.74
CA ALA A 23 11.26 -40.26 -29.13
C ALA A 23 9.75 -40.20 -29.39
N THR A 24 8.95 -40.32 -28.34
CA THR A 24 7.53 -39.97 -28.39
C THR A 24 7.44 -38.46 -28.58
N SER A 25 7.26 -38.03 -29.82
CA SER A 25 6.85 -36.68 -30.15
C SER A 25 5.43 -36.47 -29.60
N VAL A 26 5.33 -35.75 -28.49
CA VAL A 26 4.05 -35.20 -28.06
C VAL A 26 3.68 -34.12 -29.06
N SER A 27 2.84 -34.49 -30.01
CA SER A 27 2.20 -33.58 -30.96
C SER A 27 1.18 -32.74 -30.19
N TYR A 28 1.57 -31.51 -29.82
CA TYR A 28 0.62 -30.50 -29.38
C TYR A 28 -0.20 -30.07 -30.59
N GLY A 29 -1.43 -30.58 -30.66
CA GLY A 29 -2.39 -30.20 -31.68
C GLY A 29 -2.53 -28.68 -31.72
N GLY A 30 -2.23 -28.11 -32.88
CA GLY A 30 -2.47 -26.71 -33.16
C GLY A 30 -3.96 -26.43 -33.07
N VAL A 31 -4.38 -25.77 -31.99
CA VAL A 31 -5.61 -24.98 -32.03
C VAL A 31 -5.33 -23.86 -33.05
N PRO A 32 -6.09 -23.76 -34.16
CA PRO A 32 -5.97 -22.60 -35.02
C PRO A 32 -6.46 -21.40 -34.21
N VAL A 33 -5.53 -20.65 -33.62
CA VAL A 33 -5.80 -19.33 -33.04
C VAL A 33 -6.21 -18.45 -34.21
N SER A 34 -7.52 -18.38 -34.43
CA SER A 34 -8.13 -17.34 -35.26
C SER A 34 -7.77 -16.01 -34.62
N ILE A 35 -6.98 -15.21 -35.33
CA ILE A 35 -6.48 -13.91 -34.91
C ILE A 35 -7.63 -12.90 -34.93
N GLN A 36 -8.62 -13.10 -34.07
CA GLN A 36 -9.66 -12.09 -33.82
C GLN A 36 -8.99 -10.96 -32.99
N PRO A 37 -9.29 -9.67 -33.24
CA PRO A 37 -8.62 -8.53 -32.58
C PRO A 37 -8.89 -8.40 -31.07
N PHE A 38 -9.56 -9.37 -30.47
CA PHE A 38 -9.98 -9.41 -29.07
C PHE A 38 -8.86 -9.30 -28.02
N PRO A 39 -7.69 -9.97 -28.14
CA PRO A 39 -6.67 -9.90 -27.10
C PRO A 39 -5.89 -8.58 -27.14
N LEU A 40 -5.78 -7.93 -28.30
CA LEU A 40 -5.13 -6.63 -28.44
C LEU A 40 -6.00 -5.51 -27.85
N ALA A 41 -7.32 -5.56 -28.08
CA ALA A 41 -8.26 -4.61 -27.48
C ALA A 41 -8.24 -4.71 -25.94
N LEU A 42 -8.21 -5.92 -25.38
CA LEU A 42 -8.13 -6.14 -23.94
C LEU A 42 -6.81 -5.61 -23.34
N ALA A 43 -5.68 -5.92 -23.98
CA ALA A 43 -4.36 -5.45 -23.55
C ALA A 43 -4.25 -3.92 -23.61
N LEU A 44 -4.85 -3.28 -24.61
CA LEU A 44 -4.91 -1.82 -24.73
C LEU A 44 -5.80 -1.19 -23.65
N SER A 45 -6.95 -1.80 -23.32
CA SER A 45 -7.82 -1.29 -22.25
C SER A 45 -7.21 -1.38 -20.85
N VAL A 46 -6.38 -2.39 -20.57
CA VAL A 46 -5.62 -2.46 -19.30
C VAL A 46 -4.52 -1.41 -19.25
N ALA A 47 -3.88 -1.09 -20.38
CA ALA A 47 -2.82 -0.09 -20.45
C ALA A 47 -3.31 1.36 -20.21
N LEU A 48 -4.61 1.65 -20.37
CA LEU A 48 -5.21 2.96 -20.10
C LEU A 48 -5.75 3.13 -18.67
N ALA A 49 -5.70 2.10 -17.82
CA ALA A 49 -6.15 2.20 -16.44
C ALA A 49 -5.08 2.87 -15.56
N ALA A 50 -5.06 4.21 -15.53
CA ALA A 50 -4.30 4.96 -14.53
C ALA A 50 -5.01 4.88 -13.17
N PRO A 51 -4.30 4.68 -12.05
CA PRO A 51 -4.90 4.79 -10.73
C PRO A 51 -5.35 6.24 -10.51
N ALA A 52 -6.62 6.44 -10.18
CA ALA A 52 -7.09 7.73 -9.71
C ALA A 52 -6.56 7.95 -8.28
N ILE A 53 -5.74 9.00 -8.09
CA ILE A 53 -5.32 9.45 -6.76
C ILE A 53 -6.37 10.46 -6.30
N ALA A 54 -7.12 10.11 -5.26
CA ALA A 54 -8.01 11.05 -4.60
C ALA A 54 -7.21 12.00 -3.70
N GLU A 55 -7.66 13.24 -3.55
CA GLU A 55 -7.07 14.15 -2.56
C GLU A 55 -7.42 13.69 -1.14
N PRO A 56 -6.47 13.74 -0.18
CA PRO A 56 -6.76 13.41 1.20
C PRO A 56 -7.81 14.34 1.80
N ILE A 57 -8.69 13.81 2.65
CA ILE A 57 -9.68 14.63 3.37
C ILE A 57 -8.95 15.50 4.39
N ARG A 58 -9.14 16.82 4.32
CA ARG A 58 -8.51 17.80 5.21
C ARG A 58 -9.46 18.19 6.33
N ILE A 59 -9.09 17.82 7.55
CA ILE A 59 -9.85 18.11 8.77
C ILE A 59 -9.08 19.16 9.57
N VAL A 60 -9.72 20.26 9.94
CA VAL A 60 -9.11 21.25 10.83
C VAL A 60 -9.65 21.06 12.25
N ALA A 61 -8.77 20.90 13.23
CA ALA A 61 -9.13 20.89 14.63
C ALA A 61 -8.92 22.29 15.23
N LEU A 62 -10.00 23.05 15.38
CA LEU A 62 -10.02 24.38 15.99
C LEU A 62 -10.35 24.25 17.47
N GLY A 63 -9.43 24.66 18.34
CA GLY A 63 -9.71 24.61 19.77
C GLY A 63 -8.69 25.29 20.66
N ASP A 64 -8.70 24.89 21.93
CA ASP A 64 -7.83 25.46 22.96
C ASP A 64 -6.56 24.62 23.22
N SER A 65 -6.06 24.67 24.45
CA SER A 65 -5.01 23.81 25.00
C SER A 65 -5.20 22.29 24.77
N LEU A 66 -6.43 21.77 24.83
CA LEU A 66 -6.72 20.35 24.65
C LEU A 66 -6.46 19.92 23.20
N THR A 67 -6.85 20.77 22.25
CA THR A 67 -6.54 20.59 20.84
C THR A 67 -5.05 20.86 20.54
N ALA A 68 -4.46 21.88 21.16
CA ALA A 68 -3.06 22.25 20.98
C ALA A 68 -2.08 21.18 21.47
N GLY A 69 -2.48 20.36 22.46
CA GLY A 69 -1.60 19.39 23.11
C GLY A 69 -0.71 20.04 24.17
N TYR A 70 -1.26 20.91 25.02
CA TYR A 70 -0.49 21.58 26.06
C TYR A 70 0.26 20.60 26.96
N GLY A 71 1.59 20.73 27.01
CA GLY A 71 2.47 19.84 27.79
C GLY A 71 2.81 18.51 27.12
N LEU A 72 2.40 18.28 25.88
CA LEU A 72 2.68 17.07 25.11
C LEU A 72 3.66 17.34 23.96
N ALA A 73 4.25 16.27 23.42
CA ALA A 73 4.92 16.36 22.12
C ALA A 73 3.91 16.54 20.98
N ALA A 74 4.35 17.10 19.85
CA ALA A 74 3.47 17.43 18.74
C ALA A 74 2.76 16.20 18.13
N ASP A 75 3.39 15.03 18.16
CA ASP A 75 2.86 13.75 17.70
C ASP A 75 1.91 13.07 18.71
N GLU A 76 1.89 13.57 19.94
CA GLU A 76 1.00 13.12 21.02
C GLU A 76 -0.27 13.97 21.15
N ALA A 77 -0.30 15.15 20.52
CA ALA A 77 -1.47 16.01 20.50
C ALA A 77 -2.70 15.33 19.86
N PHE A 78 -3.90 15.71 20.30
CA PHE A 78 -5.16 15.11 19.83
C PHE A 78 -5.26 15.03 18.29
N PRO A 79 -4.98 16.09 17.51
CA PRO A 79 -5.06 16.05 16.04
C PRO A 79 -4.13 15.00 15.42
N ALA A 80 -2.89 14.89 15.92
CA ALA A 80 -1.92 13.92 15.42
C ALA A 80 -2.35 12.48 15.73
N ARG A 81 -2.87 12.23 16.94
CA ARG A 81 -3.40 10.92 17.34
C ARG A 81 -4.65 10.55 16.55
N LEU A 82 -5.50 11.52 16.25
CA LEU A 82 -6.70 11.34 15.42
C LEU A 82 -6.32 10.99 13.97
N GLU A 83 -5.37 11.72 13.38
CA GLU A 83 -4.86 11.42 12.03
C GLU A 83 -4.34 9.98 11.94
N ALA A 84 -3.47 9.60 12.90
CA ALA A 84 -2.92 8.25 12.96
C ALA A 84 -4.02 7.18 13.08
N ALA A 85 -5.02 7.42 13.92
CA ALA A 85 -6.14 6.49 14.12
C ALA A 85 -7.04 6.35 12.87
N LEU A 86 -7.29 7.44 12.15
CA LEU A 86 -8.09 7.45 10.93
C LEU A 86 -7.34 6.77 9.78
N ARG A 87 -6.04 7.04 9.62
CA ARG A 87 -5.20 6.35 8.65
C ARG A 87 -5.11 4.85 8.91
N ALA A 88 -5.00 4.45 10.18
CA ALA A 88 -5.02 3.04 10.57
C ALA A 88 -6.36 2.33 10.22
N ARG A 89 -7.45 3.09 10.05
CA ARG A 89 -8.76 2.59 9.59
C ARG A 89 -8.93 2.65 8.07
N GLY A 90 -7.90 3.03 7.32
CA GLY A 90 -7.92 3.11 5.86
C GLY A 90 -8.49 4.40 5.30
N HIS A 91 -8.64 5.45 6.11
CA HIS A 91 -9.02 6.78 5.63
C HIS A 91 -7.78 7.58 5.25
N ASP A 92 -7.76 8.10 4.02
CA ASP A 92 -6.74 9.06 3.61
C ASP A 92 -7.13 10.45 4.10
N VAL A 93 -6.53 10.86 5.22
CA VAL A 93 -6.85 12.11 5.90
C VAL A 93 -5.59 12.89 6.27
N ILE A 94 -5.75 14.21 6.37
CA ILE A 94 -4.80 15.13 6.98
C ILE A 94 -5.54 15.90 8.07
N VAL A 95 -5.04 15.87 9.30
CA VAL A 95 -5.64 16.61 10.42
C VAL A 95 -4.73 17.78 10.80
N VAL A 96 -5.20 18.99 10.54
CA VAL A 96 -4.49 20.24 10.84
C VAL A 96 -4.79 20.66 12.27
N ASN A 97 -3.75 20.89 13.06
CA ASN A 97 -3.88 21.44 14.41
C ASN A 97 -4.00 22.97 14.33
N ALA A 98 -5.19 23.49 14.67
CA ALA A 98 -5.46 24.92 14.84
C ALA A 98 -5.82 25.24 16.31
N GLY A 99 -5.25 24.49 17.25
CA GLY A 99 -5.39 24.71 18.69
C GLY A 99 -4.46 25.81 19.20
N VAL A 100 -4.97 26.71 20.05
CA VAL A 100 -4.16 27.74 20.73
C VAL A 100 -4.45 27.67 22.23
N SER A 101 -3.40 27.44 23.03
CA SER A 101 -3.57 27.29 24.48
C SER A 101 -4.12 28.56 25.11
N GLY A 102 -5.26 28.45 25.78
CA GLY A 102 -5.93 29.56 26.47
C GLY A 102 -6.98 30.30 25.65
N ASP A 103 -7.23 29.88 24.40
CA ASP A 103 -8.33 30.43 23.62
C ASP A 103 -9.68 30.17 24.27
N THR A 104 -10.51 31.20 24.32
CA THR A 104 -11.94 31.07 24.62
C THR A 104 -12.75 30.91 23.33
N ALA A 105 -14.04 30.61 23.47
CA ALA A 105 -14.97 30.63 22.33
C ALA A 105 -14.95 31.97 21.55
N SER A 106 -14.72 33.10 22.22
CA SER A 106 -14.65 34.42 21.56
C SER A 106 -13.36 34.59 20.76
N ASP A 107 -12.24 34.10 21.29
CA ASP A 107 -10.94 34.15 20.62
C ASP A 107 -10.95 33.27 19.38
N GLY A 108 -11.45 32.04 19.50
CA GLY A 108 -11.61 31.12 18.37
C GLY A 108 -12.51 31.66 17.27
N ALA A 109 -13.63 32.31 17.62
CA ALA A 109 -14.51 32.97 16.66
C ALA A 109 -13.81 34.13 15.93
N ALA A 110 -12.99 34.91 16.63
CA ALA A 110 -12.24 36.03 16.05
C ALA A 110 -11.18 35.59 15.02
N ARG A 111 -10.78 34.31 15.06
CA ARG A 111 -9.76 33.75 14.15
C ARG A 111 -10.26 32.67 13.20
N LEU A 112 -11.56 32.42 13.18
CA LEU A 112 -12.16 31.32 12.44
C LEU A 112 -11.73 31.30 10.96
N ASP A 113 -11.85 32.46 10.30
CA ASP A 113 -11.62 32.61 8.86
C ASP A 113 -10.19 32.22 8.44
N TRP A 114 -9.18 32.64 9.20
CA TRP A 114 -7.78 32.36 8.86
C TRP A 114 -7.26 31.04 9.46
N SER A 115 -7.97 30.45 10.43
CA SER A 115 -7.59 29.18 11.05
C SER A 115 -8.02 27.95 10.23
N ILE A 116 -9.14 28.02 9.52
CA ILE A 116 -9.67 26.89 8.73
C ILE A 116 -9.04 26.82 7.34
N GLY A 117 -8.86 27.97 6.68
CA GLY A 117 -8.41 28.03 5.29
C GLY A 117 -9.47 27.55 4.28
N PRO A 118 -9.25 27.76 2.98
CA PRO A 118 -10.25 27.52 1.94
C PRO A 118 -10.45 26.04 1.57
N ASP A 119 -9.47 25.16 1.82
CA ASP A 119 -9.51 23.76 1.41
C ASP A 119 -9.67 22.80 2.60
N ALA A 120 -10.43 23.21 3.62
CA ALA A 120 -10.87 22.31 4.67
C ALA A 120 -12.18 21.62 4.27
N ASP A 121 -12.23 20.29 4.38
CA ASP A 121 -13.43 19.49 4.13
C ASP A 121 -14.31 19.38 5.38
N ALA A 122 -13.69 19.44 6.56
CA ALA A 122 -14.38 19.36 7.85
C ALA A 122 -13.65 20.15 8.94
N VAL A 123 -14.41 20.56 9.96
CA VAL A 123 -13.89 21.26 11.13
C VAL A 123 -14.39 20.60 12.40
N ILE A 124 -13.47 20.34 13.33
CA ILE A 124 -13.76 19.93 14.71
C ILE A 124 -13.61 21.19 15.56
N VAL A 125 -14.64 21.53 16.34
CA VAL A 125 -14.63 22.71 17.22
C VAL A 125 -14.65 22.26 18.67
N GLU A 126 -13.64 22.71 19.42
CA GLU A 126 -13.43 22.39 20.82
C GLU A 126 -13.03 23.68 21.56
N LEU A 127 -14.01 24.47 21.95
CA LEU A 127 -13.84 25.77 22.62
C LEU A 127 -14.87 25.91 23.74
N GLY A 128 -14.52 26.64 24.81
CA GLY A 128 -15.36 26.88 25.98
C GLY A 128 -15.07 28.17 26.71
#